data_AF-A0A951UD26-F1
#
_entry.id   AF-A0A951UD26-F1
#
_cell.length_a   1.000
_cell.length_b   1.000
_cell.length_c   1.000
_cell.angle_alpha   90.00
_cell.angle_beta   90.00
_cell.angle_gamma   90.00
#
_symmetry.space_group_name_H-M   'P 1'
#
loop_
_entity.id
_entity.type
_entity.pdbx_description
1 polymer ?
#
loop_
_entity_poly.entity_id
_entity_poly.type
_entity_poly.pdbx_seq_one_letter_code
_entity_poly.pdbx_strand_id
1 'polypeptide(L)'
;MVNINPTNQVPLQTAERYWRSSTSGLLAYDLICPERASRNIGDFCILMPGQEQILLTKEVIILRAGDRAYFDQFYLLWAMTLKIVRTQWNRIVFMQTNREDVGKRYLEIELPLAPNQARANEVSEIFRRYFTTLASERERLRNYLDTSKAHHFFISGAEQIPDIDEEIEQMLTP
;
A
#
# COMPACT_ATOMS: atom_id res chain seq x y z
N MET A 1 -6.39 -0.04 1.43
CA MET A 1 -5.78 -0.06 0.08
C MET A 1 -5.46 1.37 -0.33
N VAL A 2 -4.34 1.59 -1.00
CA VAL A 2 -3.97 2.90 -1.55
C VAL A 2 -4.90 3.24 -2.71
N ASN A 3 -5.44 4.45 -2.71
CA ASN A 3 -6.24 4.95 -3.82
C ASN A 3 -5.30 5.49 -4.92
N ILE A 4 -5.34 4.89 -6.11
CA ILE A 4 -4.53 5.32 -7.25
C ILE A 4 -5.34 6.36 -8.04
N ASN A 5 -4.84 7.59 -8.09
CA ASN A 5 -5.39 8.62 -8.96
C ASN A 5 -4.60 8.65 -10.29
N PRO A 6 -5.22 8.34 -11.45
CA PRO A 6 -4.56 8.37 -12.75
C PRO A 6 -3.93 9.73 -13.08
N THR A 7 -4.50 10.84 -12.61
CA THR A 7 -3.97 12.19 -12.89
C THR A 7 -2.65 12.48 -12.18
N ASN A 8 -2.27 11.68 -11.18
CA ASN A 8 -1.06 11.84 -10.39
C ASN A 8 0.06 10.87 -10.82
N GLN A 9 -0.13 10.14 -11.91
CA GLN A 9 0.88 9.25 -12.44
C GLN A 9 2.05 10.05 -13.02
N VAL A 10 3.25 9.48 -12.92
CA VAL A 10 4.46 10.02 -13.53
C VAL A 10 5.11 8.95 -14.39
N PRO A 11 5.91 9.33 -15.41
CA PRO A 11 6.68 8.37 -16.18
C PRO A 11 7.62 7.55 -15.29
N LEU A 12 7.84 6.28 -15.63
CA LEU A 12 8.71 5.38 -14.87
C LEU A 12 10.12 5.95 -14.68
N GLN A 13 10.71 6.53 -15.74
CA GLN A 13 12.03 7.17 -15.67
C GLN A 13 12.10 8.30 -14.62
N THR A 14 11.01 9.04 -14.44
CA THR A 14 10.92 10.06 -13.39
C THR A 14 10.88 9.40 -12.02
N ALA A 15 10.09 8.33 -11.86
CA ALA A 15 10.00 7.59 -10.60
C ALA A 15 11.34 6.96 -10.20
N GLU A 16 12.05 6.31 -11.11
CA GLU A 16 13.36 5.70 -10.87
C GLU A 16 14.41 6.72 -10.39
N ARG A 17 14.36 7.95 -10.91
CA ARG A 17 15.23 9.04 -10.43
C ARG A 17 14.96 9.40 -8.97
N TYR A 18 13.70 9.40 -8.55
CA TYR A 18 13.33 9.70 -7.16
C TYR A 18 13.61 8.52 -6.22
N TRP A 19 13.35 7.28 -6.65
CA TRP A 19 13.70 6.08 -5.91
C TRP A 19 15.21 5.86 -5.82
N ARG A 20 15.97 6.39 -6.78
CA ARG A 20 17.41 6.11 -6.98
C ARG A 20 17.66 4.61 -7.20
N SER A 21 16.70 3.95 -7.82
CA SER A 21 16.64 2.51 -8.09
C SER A 21 15.62 2.24 -9.19
N SER A 22 15.64 1.04 -9.77
CA SER A 22 14.62 0.59 -10.73
C SER A 22 13.27 0.22 -10.07
N THR A 23 13.20 0.27 -8.73
CA THR A 23 12.00 -0.08 -7.96
C THR A 23 11.82 0.85 -6.77
N SER A 24 10.59 1.01 -6.28
CA SER A 24 10.28 1.73 -5.04
C SER A 24 10.89 1.11 -3.76
N GLY A 25 11.21 -0.19 -3.79
CA GLY A 25 11.61 -0.97 -2.61
C GLY A 25 10.44 -1.36 -1.68
N LEU A 26 9.22 -0.97 -2.02
CA LEU A 26 8.01 -1.40 -1.34
C LEU A 26 7.64 -2.82 -1.77
N LEU A 27 7.00 -3.55 -0.86
CA LEU A 27 6.54 -4.90 -1.07
C LEU A 27 5.02 -4.97 -0.91
N ALA A 28 4.40 -5.94 -1.59
CA ALA A 28 3.01 -6.28 -1.37
C ALA A 28 2.71 -6.41 0.13
N TYR A 29 1.59 -5.83 0.52
CA TYR A 29 1.06 -5.76 1.88
C TYR A 29 1.76 -4.80 2.84
N ASP A 30 2.80 -4.06 2.43
CA ASP A 30 3.36 -2.98 3.27
C ASP A 30 2.26 -2.05 3.82
N LEU A 31 2.39 -1.64 5.08
CA LEU A 31 1.46 -0.69 5.67
C LEU A 31 2.03 0.72 5.52
N ILE A 32 1.18 1.63 5.05
CA ILE A 32 1.55 3.00 4.77
C ILE A 32 0.63 3.92 5.56
N CYS A 33 1.19 4.94 6.19
CA CYS A 33 0.46 5.95 6.95
C CYS A 33 1.15 7.32 6.81
N PRO A 34 0.40 8.43 6.67
CA PRO A 34 1.03 9.75 6.72
C PRO A 34 1.67 10.00 8.10
N GLU A 35 2.86 10.61 8.10
CA GLU A 35 3.54 11.06 9.32
C GLU A 35 3.06 12.45 9.77
N ARG A 36 2.66 13.29 8.80
CA ARG A 36 2.44 14.72 9.01
C ARG A 36 1.22 15.26 8.29
N ALA A 37 0.68 16.36 8.83
CA ALA A 37 -0.29 17.26 8.20
C ALA A 37 -1.55 16.55 7.66
N SER A 38 -1.98 15.50 8.34
CA SER A 38 -3.11 14.68 7.94
C SER A 38 -3.93 14.25 9.15
N ARG A 39 -5.25 14.37 9.04
CA ARG A 39 -6.19 13.80 10.02
C ARG A 39 -6.14 12.27 10.06
N ASN A 40 -5.47 11.65 9.08
CA ASN A 40 -5.33 10.20 8.96
C ASN A 40 -4.02 9.69 9.59
N ILE A 41 -3.29 10.49 10.36
CA ILE A 41 -2.13 10.00 11.12
C ILE A 41 -2.62 8.90 12.08
N GLY A 42 -1.96 7.75 12.04
CA GLY A 42 -2.34 6.54 12.77
C GLY A 42 -3.36 5.64 12.06
N ASP A 43 -3.92 6.08 10.93
CA ASP A 43 -4.74 5.23 10.06
C ASP A 43 -3.88 4.64 8.94
N PHE A 44 -3.74 3.31 8.96
CA PHE A 44 -2.89 2.59 8.03
C PHE A 44 -3.66 2.09 6.83
N CYS A 45 -3.07 2.27 5.65
CA CYS A 45 -3.49 1.59 4.44
C CYS A 45 -2.52 0.46 4.11
N ILE A 46 -3.07 -0.69 3.71
CA ILE A 46 -2.29 -1.80 3.17
C ILE A 46 -2.07 -1.63 1.67
N LEU A 47 -0.84 -1.87 1.21
CA LEU A 47 -0.45 -1.87 -0.18
C LEU A 47 -0.85 -3.20 -0.83
N MET A 48 -1.67 -3.19 -1.89
CA MET A 48 -2.07 -4.45 -2.53
C MET A 48 -1.02 -4.90 -3.56
N PRO A 49 -0.96 -6.20 -3.89
CA PRO A 49 -0.15 -6.67 -5.00
C PRO A 49 -0.41 -5.88 -6.29
N GLY A 50 0.66 -5.43 -6.95
CA GLY A 50 0.61 -4.60 -8.16
C GLY A 50 0.52 -3.09 -7.91
N GLN A 51 0.49 -2.65 -6.65
CA GLN A 51 0.49 -1.23 -6.26
C GLN A 51 1.86 -0.74 -5.76
N GLU A 52 2.90 -1.56 -5.84
CA GLU A 52 4.20 -1.31 -5.21
C GLU A 52 4.97 -0.15 -5.84
N GLN A 53 4.72 0.12 -7.12
CA GLN A 53 5.36 1.19 -7.88
C GLN A 53 4.73 2.55 -7.56
N ILE A 54 4.97 3.05 -6.35
CA ILE A 54 4.48 4.34 -5.86
C ILE A 54 5.63 5.27 -5.44
N LEU A 55 5.46 6.56 -5.71
CA LEU A 55 6.30 7.62 -5.16
C LEU A 55 5.67 8.15 -3.88
N LEU A 56 6.42 8.07 -2.79
CA LEU A 56 6.04 8.59 -1.49
C LEU A 56 6.90 9.80 -1.14
N THR A 57 6.32 10.76 -0.44
CA THR A 57 7.10 11.85 0.16
C THR A 57 7.85 11.35 1.39
N LYS A 58 8.71 12.18 1.97
CA LYS A 58 9.50 11.79 3.15
C LYS A 58 8.64 11.60 4.39
N GLU A 59 7.50 12.27 4.44
CA GLU A 59 6.56 12.32 5.57
C GLU A 59 5.53 11.19 5.52
N VAL A 60 5.98 9.99 5.12
CA VAL A 60 5.17 8.79 5.01
C VAL A 60 5.86 7.67 5.79
N ILE A 61 5.12 7.11 6.76
CA ILE A 61 5.53 5.96 7.55
C ILE A 61 5.23 4.70 6.74
N ILE A 62 6.24 3.83 6.63
CA ILE A 62 6.11 2.49 6.07
C ILE A 62 6.42 1.49 7.18
N LEU A 63 5.48 0.59 7.47
CA LEU A 63 5.66 -0.50 8.44
C LEU A 63 5.63 -1.85 7.73
N ARG A 64 6.63 -2.68 8.05
CA ARG A 64 6.75 -4.06 7.60
C ARG A 64 7.12 -4.96 8.78
N ALA A 65 6.44 -6.09 8.91
CA ALA A 65 6.85 -7.13 9.84
C ALA A 65 8.24 -7.65 9.43
N GLY A 66 9.20 -7.62 10.36
CA GLY A 66 10.55 -8.13 10.09
C GLY A 66 10.61 -9.66 10.12
N ASP A 67 11.66 -10.24 9.54
CA ASP A 67 11.83 -11.70 9.40
C ASP A 67 11.87 -12.47 10.74
N ARG A 68 12.17 -11.76 11.84
CA ARG A 68 12.23 -12.33 13.20
C ARG A 68 10.91 -12.19 13.96
N ALA A 69 9.88 -11.60 13.37
CA ALA A 69 8.58 -11.46 14.01
C ALA A 69 7.83 -12.80 14.02
N TYR A 70 7.16 -13.11 15.13
CA TYR A 70 6.27 -14.28 15.23
C TYR A 70 4.88 -14.02 14.62
N PHE A 71 4.77 -13.00 13.78
CA PHE A 71 3.54 -12.54 13.17
C PHE A 71 3.87 -11.94 11.81
N ASP A 72 2.86 -11.81 10.97
CA ASP A 72 3.04 -11.23 9.64
C ASP A 72 2.33 -9.90 9.48
N GLN A 73 2.31 -9.44 8.24
CA GLN A 73 1.79 -8.15 7.86
C GLN A 73 0.30 -7.97 8.13
N PHE A 74 -0.49 -9.05 8.05
CA PHE A 74 -1.92 -9.00 8.34
C PHE A 74 -2.20 -8.91 9.83
N TYR A 75 -1.39 -9.59 10.66
CA TYR A 75 -1.42 -9.37 12.09
C TYR A 75 -0.99 -7.95 12.46
N LEU A 76 0.07 -7.43 11.83
CA LEU A 76 0.52 -6.06 12.07
C LEU A 76 -0.61 -5.07 11.76
N LEU A 77 -1.31 -5.23 10.63
CA LEU A 77 -2.47 -4.42 10.29
C LEU A 77 -3.57 -4.54 11.35
N TRP A 78 -3.95 -5.77 11.71
CA TRP A 78 -4.94 -6.03 12.74
C TRP A 78 -4.58 -5.31 14.05
N ALA A 79 -3.34 -5.47 14.53
CA ALA A 79 -2.85 -4.87 15.77
C ALA A 79 -2.90 -3.34 15.71
N MET A 80 -2.44 -2.73 14.61
CA MET A 80 -2.47 -1.27 14.42
C MET A 80 -3.90 -0.70 14.43
N THR A 81 -4.89 -1.48 14.00
CA THR A 81 -6.30 -1.03 13.96
C THR A 81 -7.06 -1.21 15.28
N LEU A 82 -6.46 -1.86 16.29
CA LEU A 82 -7.09 -2.02 17.59
C LEU A 82 -7.33 -0.66 18.25
N LYS A 83 -8.51 -0.46 18.83
CA LYS A 83 -8.87 0.81 19.51
C LYS A 83 -7.86 1.25 20.56
N ILE A 84 -7.30 0.29 21.31
CA ILE A 84 -6.30 0.55 22.33
C ILE A 84 -4.98 1.06 21.73
N VAL A 85 -4.58 0.54 20.57
CA VAL A 85 -3.39 0.99 19.84
C VAL A 85 -3.68 2.34 19.18
N ARG A 86 -4.84 2.50 18.52
CA ARG A 86 -5.25 3.75 17.86
C ARG A 86 -5.31 4.93 18.83
N THR A 87 -5.82 4.73 20.04
CA THR A 87 -5.89 5.79 21.06
C THR A 87 -4.50 6.30 21.48
N GLN A 88 -3.45 5.47 21.38
CA GLN A 88 -2.08 5.90 21.68
C GLN A 88 -1.55 6.93 20.67
N TRP A 89 -2.13 7.06 19.47
CA TRP A 89 -1.67 8.06 18.51
C TRP A 89 -1.91 9.49 19.01
N ASN A 90 -2.99 9.71 19.77
CA ASN A 90 -3.30 11.02 20.35
C ASN A 90 -2.22 11.54 21.30
N ARG A 91 -1.42 10.66 21.93
CA ARG A 91 -0.33 11.06 22.84
C ARG A 91 1.00 11.36 22.13
N ILE A 92 1.13 10.98 20.86
CA ILE A 92 2.36 11.16 20.06
C ILE A 92 2.20 12.13 18.90
N VAL A 93 0.97 12.51 18.54
CA VAL A 93 0.68 13.55 17.55
C VAL A 93 0.80 14.91 18.24
N PHE A 94 1.78 15.70 17.80
CA PHE A 94 1.99 17.06 18.32
C PHE A 94 1.73 18.08 17.22
N MET A 95 1.20 19.24 17.62
CA MET A 95 1.13 20.39 16.74
C MET A 95 2.50 21.04 16.63
N GLN A 96 3.08 21.01 15.44
CA GLN A 96 4.25 21.81 15.07
C GLN A 96 3.79 23.03 14.28
N THR A 97 3.79 24.18 14.96
CA THR A 97 3.24 25.45 14.46
C THR A 97 1.76 25.29 14.07
N ASN A 98 1.48 24.94 12.81
CA ASN A 98 0.13 24.85 12.24
C ASN A 98 -0.20 23.44 11.68
N ARG A 99 0.66 22.45 11.88
CA ARG A 99 0.50 21.10 11.31
C ARG A 99 0.83 20.03 12.35
N GLU A 100 0.02 19.00 12.37
CA GLU A 100 0.24 17.77 13.15
C GLU A 100 1.47 17.03 12.61
N ASP A 101 2.31 16.51 13.51
CA ASP A 101 3.51 15.75 13.17
C ASP A 101 3.81 14.75 14.30
N VAL A 102 4.25 13.54 13.94
CA VAL A 102 4.69 12.51 14.90
C VAL A 102 6.20 12.30 14.92
N GLY A 103 6.94 12.70 13.88
CA GLY A 103 8.36 12.40 13.78
C GLY A 103 8.65 10.89 13.95
N LYS A 104 9.69 10.55 14.72
CA LYS A 104 10.03 9.16 15.07
C LYS A 104 9.21 8.58 16.23
N ARG A 105 8.25 9.33 16.79
CA ARG A 105 7.52 8.92 18.00
C ARG A 105 6.47 7.85 17.73
N TYR A 106 6.17 7.56 16.47
CA TYR A 106 5.39 6.37 16.12
C TYR A 106 6.05 5.07 16.61
N LEU A 107 7.37 5.07 16.83
CA LEU A 107 8.09 3.94 17.44
C LEU A 107 7.79 3.76 18.93
N GLU A 108 7.17 4.75 19.60
CA GLU A 108 6.70 4.64 20.98
C GLU A 108 5.36 3.91 21.08
N ILE A 109 4.67 3.64 19.96
CA ILE A 109 3.38 2.95 19.95
C ILE A 109 3.58 1.49 20.37
N GLU A 110 2.86 1.09 21.42
CA GLU A 110 2.92 -0.27 21.93
C GLU A 110 1.90 -1.15 21.21
N LEU A 111 2.37 -2.27 20.67
CA LEU A 111 1.55 -3.27 20.02
C LEU A 111 1.37 -4.48 20.92
N PRO A 112 0.15 -5.05 21.01
CA PRO A 112 -0.02 -6.33 21.65
C PRO A 112 0.73 -7.39 20.84
N LEU A 113 1.60 -8.13 21.51
CA LEU A 113 2.29 -9.27 20.92
C LEU A 113 1.51 -10.54 21.24
N ALA A 114 1.22 -11.33 20.21
CA ALA A 114 0.64 -12.65 20.39
C ALA A 114 1.65 -13.56 21.11
N PRO A 115 1.19 -14.48 21.97
CA PRO A 115 2.08 -15.39 22.70
C PRO A 115 2.82 -16.36 21.78
N ASN A 116 2.23 -16.67 20.62
CA ASN A 116 2.82 -17.53 19.59
C ASN A 116 2.23 -17.20 18.22
N GLN A 117 2.85 -17.74 17.17
CA GLN A 117 2.45 -17.49 15.79
C GLN A 117 1.06 -18.08 15.45
N ALA A 118 0.67 -19.19 16.06
CA ALA A 118 -0.65 -19.77 15.84
C ALA A 118 -1.76 -18.78 16.28
N ARG A 119 -1.59 -18.15 17.45
CA ARG A 119 -2.52 -17.14 17.94
C ARG A 119 -2.50 -15.87 17.08
N ALA A 120 -1.33 -15.45 16.61
CA ALA A 120 -1.21 -14.30 15.69
C ALA A 120 -2.00 -14.56 14.39
N ASN A 121 -1.84 -15.74 13.81
CA ASN A 121 -2.56 -16.13 12.60
C ASN A 121 -4.07 -16.19 12.84
N GLU A 122 -4.50 -16.77 13.95
CA GLU A 122 -5.92 -16.91 14.30
C GLU A 122 -6.63 -15.55 14.39
N VAL A 123 -6.08 -14.58 15.13
CA VAL A 123 -6.74 -13.28 15.33
C VAL A 123 -6.72 -12.40 14.09
N SER A 124 -5.72 -12.59 13.22
CA SER A 124 -5.54 -11.82 11.99
C SER A 124 -6.19 -12.48 10.77
N GLU A 125 -6.76 -13.68 10.91
CA GLU A 125 -7.25 -14.49 9.80
C GLU A 125 -8.30 -13.79 8.94
N ILE A 126 -9.23 -13.05 9.57
CA ILE A 126 -10.27 -12.32 8.83
C ILE A 126 -9.65 -11.23 7.93
N PHE A 127 -8.64 -10.53 8.44
CA PHE A 127 -7.93 -9.50 7.67
C PHE A 127 -7.16 -10.14 6.52
N ARG A 128 -6.39 -11.19 6.82
CA ARG A 128 -5.66 -11.97 5.82
C ARG A 128 -6.58 -12.41 4.69
N ARG A 129 -7.62 -13.18 5.03
CA ARG A 129 -8.56 -13.72 4.05
C ARG A 129 -9.17 -12.62 3.20
N TYR A 130 -9.61 -11.53 3.80
CA TYR A 130 -10.19 -10.41 3.05
C TYR A 130 -9.22 -9.85 2.00
N PHE A 131 -7.99 -9.52 2.39
CA PHE A 131 -7.02 -8.91 1.47
C PHE A 131 -6.45 -9.91 0.47
N THR A 132 -6.25 -11.18 0.85
CA THR A 132 -5.79 -12.21 -0.09
C THR A 132 -6.86 -12.55 -1.11
N THR A 133 -8.13 -12.67 -0.70
CA THR A 133 -9.25 -12.87 -1.64
C THR A 133 -9.44 -11.67 -2.56
N LEU A 134 -9.33 -10.45 -2.04
CA LEU A 134 -9.40 -9.26 -2.87
C LEU A 134 -8.25 -9.23 -3.90
N ALA A 135 -7.05 -9.64 -3.52
CA ALA A 135 -5.92 -9.75 -4.44
C ALA A 135 -6.17 -10.80 -5.53
N SER A 136 -6.63 -12.00 -5.16
CA SER A 136 -6.90 -13.07 -6.13
C SER A 136 -8.01 -12.73 -7.11
N GLU A 137 -9.08 -12.07 -6.65
CA GLU A 137 -10.17 -11.64 -7.55
C GLU A 137 -9.74 -10.50 -8.48
N ARG A 138 -8.88 -9.58 -8.02
CA ARG A 138 -8.30 -8.56 -8.90
C ARG A 138 -7.44 -9.18 -9.99
N GLU A 139 -6.61 -10.17 -9.63
CA GLU A 139 -5.79 -10.90 -10.59
C GLU A 139 -6.65 -11.70 -11.59
N ARG A 140 -7.70 -12.38 -11.10
CA ARG A 140 -8.63 -13.11 -11.95
C ARG A 140 -9.32 -12.19 -12.96
N LEU A 141 -9.76 -11.01 -12.52
CA LEU A 141 -10.39 -10.03 -13.40
C LEU A 141 -9.39 -9.51 -14.44
N ARG A 142 -8.14 -9.25 -14.05
CA ARG A 142 -7.06 -8.86 -14.99
C ARG A 142 -6.87 -9.91 -16.08
N ASN A 143 -6.66 -11.17 -15.70
CA ASN A 143 -6.41 -12.25 -16.65
C ASN A 143 -7.58 -12.45 -17.63
N TYR A 144 -8.81 -12.23 -17.17
CA TYR A 144 -10.00 -12.26 -18.03
C TYR A 144 -9.99 -11.12 -19.06
N LEU A 145 -9.66 -9.90 -18.65
CA LEU A 145 -9.61 -8.73 -19.55
C LEU A 145 -8.53 -8.90 -20.62
N ASP A 146 -7.35 -9.39 -20.25
CA ASP A 146 -6.23 -9.65 -21.17
C ASP A 146 -6.58 -10.69 -22.23
N THR A 147 -7.39 -11.69 -21.85
CA THR A 147 -7.85 -12.75 -22.76
C THR A 147 -8.98 -12.28 -23.66
N SER A 148 -9.96 -11.55 -23.12
CA SER A 148 -11.16 -11.17 -23.84
C SER A 148 -10.90 -10.08 -24.88
N LYS A 149 -9.96 -9.16 -24.63
CA LYS A 149 -9.61 -7.97 -25.47
C LYS A 149 -10.77 -7.12 -25.99
N ALA A 150 -12.00 -7.40 -25.55
CA ALA A 150 -13.23 -6.76 -26.00
C ALA A 150 -13.66 -5.61 -25.08
N HIS A 151 -12.94 -5.42 -23.96
CA HIS A 151 -13.26 -4.42 -22.95
C HIS A 151 -12.27 -3.26 -23.06
N HIS A 152 -12.77 -2.03 -23.09
CA HIS A 152 -11.96 -0.80 -22.99
C HIS A 152 -11.51 -0.49 -21.56
N PHE A 153 -11.70 -1.45 -20.64
CA PHE A 153 -11.49 -1.30 -19.22
C PHE A 153 -10.19 -1.99 -18.82
N PHE A 154 -9.34 -1.26 -18.10
CA PHE A 154 -8.05 -1.75 -17.62
C PHE A 154 -7.97 -1.62 -16.11
N ILE A 155 -7.46 -2.65 -15.43
CA ILE A 155 -7.18 -2.55 -14.00
C ILE A 155 -5.85 -1.84 -13.84
N SER A 156 -5.87 -0.67 -13.22
CA SER A 156 -4.65 0.03 -12.84
C SER A 156 -3.83 -0.79 -11.83
N GLY A 157 -2.63 -1.14 -12.26
CA GLY A 157 -1.57 -1.90 -11.60
C GLY A 157 -0.32 -1.79 -12.48
N ALA A 158 0.87 -1.99 -11.93
CA ALA A 158 2.17 -1.62 -12.50
C ALA A 158 2.61 -2.29 -13.83
N GLU A 159 1.80 -2.22 -14.90
CA GLU A 159 2.23 -2.55 -16.26
C GLU A 159 2.06 -1.36 -17.21
N GLN A 160 3.01 -1.28 -18.15
CA GLN A 160 3.06 -0.30 -19.22
C GLN A 160 1.81 -0.44 -20.09
N ILE A 161 0.97 0.58 -20.09
CA ILE A 161 -0.02 0.76 -21.16
C ILE A 161 0.82 0.97 -22.44
N PRO A 162 0.73 0.10 -23.46
CA PRO A 162 1.29 0.41 -24.76
C PRO A 162 0.64 1.72 -25.22
N ASP A 163 1.43 2.67 -25.72
CA ASP A 163 0.90 3.93 -26.24
C ASP A 163 -0.22 3.63 -27.22
N ILE A 164 -1.45 4.06 -26.88
CA ILE A 164 -2.67 3.83 -27.67
C ILE A 164 -2.51 4.39 -29.09
N ASP A 165 -1.60 5.34 -29.28
CA ASP A 165 -1.27 5.93 -30.56
C ASP A 165 -0.59 4.95 -31.54
N GLU A 166 0.17 3.95 -31.05
CA GLU A 166 0.82 2.95 -31.93
C GLU A 166 -0.17 1.90 -32.48
N GLU A 167 -1.18 1.49 -31.69
CA GLU A 167 -2.20 0.53 -32.18
C GLU A 167 -3.15 1.17 -33.20
N ILE A 168 -3.46 2.46 -33.06
CA ILE A 168 -4.31 3.19 -34.01
C ILE A 168 -3.55 3.46 -35.32
N GLU A 169 -2.26 3.80 -35.28
CA GLU A 169 -1.44 3.96 -36.49
C GLU A 169 -1.27 2.64 -37.27
N GLN A 170 -1.15 1.51 -36.58
CA GLN A 170 -1.06 0.18 -37.23
C GLN A 170 -2.39 -0.29 -37.83
N MET A 171 -3.54 0.20 -37.34
CA MET A 171 -4.85 -0.09 -37.95
C MET A 171 -5.21 0.85 -39.11
N LEU A 172 -4.50 1.96 -39.28
CA LEU A 172 -4.74 2.98 -40.31
C LEU A 172 -3.72 2.94 -41.47
N THR A 173 -2.74 2.05 -41.42
CA THR A 173 -1.81 1.81 -42.53
C THR A 173 -2.23 0.55 -43.31
N PRO A 174 -2.49 0.66 -44.63
CA PRO A 174 -2.95 -0.45 -45.48
C PRO A 174 -1.89 -1.53 -45.73
#